data_AF-A0AAW9I5F4-F1
#
_entry.id   AF-A0AAW9I5F4-F1
#
_cell.length_a   1.000
_cell.length_b   1.000
_cell.length_c   1.000
_cell.angle_alpha   90.00
_cell.angle_beta   90.00
_cell.angle_gamma   90.00
#
_symmetry.space_group_name_H-M   'P 1'
#
loop_
_entity.id
_entity.type
_entity.pdbx_description
1 polymer ?
#
loop_
_entity_poly.entity_id
_entity_poly.type
_entity_poly.pdbx_seq_one_letter_code
_entity_poly.pdbx_strand_id
1 'polypeptide(L)'
;MKKRGVLLIGMPGAGKTTIGRELSKVLKMNFLDMDEFIERSTGKEIKELFAQGEEVFRDLESKSCELLSTLKNVVISSGGGIVTREENMGNFKEFITVFINRPLDLIMEDIDTEGRPLLWDGKERLTNLYRDRIDLYKKHSDIEIINDGTTKEAIREIVKAISELSY
;
A
#
# COMPACT_ATOMS: atom_id res chain seq x y z
N MET A 1 21.77 -8.87 -4.04
CA MET A 1 21.32 -8.13 -5.24
C MET A 1 20.66 -6.83 -4.78
N LYS A 2 20.92 -5.70 -5.45
CA LYS A 2 20.29 -4.41 -5.07
C LYS A 2 18.79 -4.48 -5.39
N LYS A 3 17.93 -4.27 -4.38
CA LYS A 3 16.48 -4.25 -4.54
C LYS A 3 16.06 -3.11 -5.50
N ARG A 4 15.01 -3.34 -6.29
CA ARG A 4 14.52 -2.41 -7.33
C ARG A 4 13.86 -1.16 -6.76
N GLY A 5 13.20 -1.28 -5.61
CA GLY A 5 12.44 -0.19 -5.00
C GLY A 5 11.81 -0.62 -3.69
N VAL A 6 10.90 0.20 -3.19
CA VAL A 6 10.13 -0.04 -1.97
C VAL A 6 8.64 -0.13 -2.32
N LEU A 7 7.96 -1.18 -1.86
CA LEU A 7 6.51 -1.32 -1.95
C LEU A 7 5.91 -1.09 -0.57
N LEU A 8 4.96 -0.17 -0.45
CA LEU A 8 4.23 0.08 0.80
C LEU A 8 2.88 -0.63 0.75
N ILE A 9 2.67 -1.56 1.68
CA ILE A 9 1.41 -2.29 1.87
C ILE A 9 0.77 -1.96 3.21
N GLY A 10 -0.51 -2.30 3.38
CA GLY A 10 -1.28 -2.09 4.60
C GLY A 10 -2.68 -1.58 4.34
N MET A 11 -3.45 -1.43 5.41
CA MET A 11 -4.87 -1.06 5.34
C MET A 11 -5.11 0.29 4.64
N PRO A 12 -6.26 0.49 3.97
CA PRO A 12 -6.72 1.83 3.61
C PRO A 12 -6.73 2.74 4.84
N GLY A 13 -6.28 3.99 4.71
CA GLY A 13 -6.16 4.93 5.84
C GLY A 13 -4.91 4.74 6.72
N ALA A 14 -4.07 3.73 6.45
CA ALA A 14 -2.83 3.52 7.21
C ALA A 14 -1.74 4.59 6.99
N GLY A 15 -1.93 5.54 6.06
CA GLY A 15 -0.96 6.63 5.79
C GLY A 15 0.07 6.32 4.70
N LYS A 16 -0.10 5.24 3.93
CA LYS A 16 0.85 4.78 2.88
C LYS A 16 1.24 5.87 1.88
N THR A 17 0.28 6.62 1.33
CA THR A 17 0.57 7.69 0.36
C THR A 17 1.39 8.82 1.00
N THR A 18 1.05 9.24 2.22
CA THR A 18 1.76 10.29 2.95
C THR A 18 3.19 9.86 3.29
N ILE A 19 3.34 8.67 3.86
CA ILE A 19 4.65 8.08 4.18
C ILE A 19 5.46 7.89 2.89
N GLY A 20 4.86 7.35 1.83
CA GLY A 20 5.56 7.09 0.58
C GLY A 20 6.11 8.34 -0.10
N ARG A 21 5.34 9.44 -0.10
CA ARG A 21 5.79 10.73 -0.66
C ARG A 21 6.98 11.32 0.09
N GLU A 22 6.98 11.23 1.43
CA GLU A 22 8.11 11.71 2.22
C GLU A 22 9.31 10.76 2.15
N LEU A 23 9.05 9.45 2.17
CA LEU A 23 10.09 8.42 2.07
C LEU A 23 10.85 8.51 0.76
N SER A 24 10.15 8.74 -0.35
CA SER A 24 10.78 8.85 -1.66
C SER A 24 11.76 10.03 -1.72
N LYS A 25 11.45 11.16 -1.06
CA LYS A 25 12.36 12.31 -0.96
C LYS A 25 13.63 11.95 -0.19
N VAL A 26 13.47 11.28 0.95
CA VAL A 26 14.60 10.86 1.81
C VAL A 26 15.49 9.84 1.09
N LEU A 27 14.89 8.85 0.43
CA LEU A 27 15.62 7.81 -0.32
C LEU A 27 16.08 8.29 -1.71
N LYS A 28 15.72 9.50 -2.13
CA LYS A 28 15.96 10.04 -3.48
C LYS A 28 15.44 9.13 -4.60
N MET A 29 14.24 8.61 -4.40
CA MET A 29 13.51 7.75 -5.32
C MET A 29 12.27 8.47 -5.87
N ASN A 30 11.75 7.98 -6.99
CA ASN A 30 10.44 8.42 -7.48
C ASN A 30 9.33 7.92 -6.55
N PHE A 31 8.21 8.64 -6.48
CA PHE A 31 7.00 8.17 -5.81
C PHE A 31 5.91 7.87 -6.83
N LEU A 32 5.20 6.76 -6.64
CA LEU A 32 4.03 6.39 -7.42
C LEU A 32 2.94 5.86 -6.49
N ASP A 33 1.72 6.34 -6.67
CA ASP A 33 0.54 5.76 -6.03
C ASP A 33 -0.18 4.88 -7.06
N MET A 34 -0.39 3.61 -6.71
CA MET A 34 -0.95 2.60 -7.62
C MET A 34 -2.41 2.88 -7.94
N ASP A 35 -3.19 3.38 -6.98
CA ASP A 35 -4.59 3.72 -7.21
C ASP A 35 -4.66 4.90 -8.21
N GLU A 36 -3.86 5.96 -7.99
CA GLU A 36 -3.76 7.08 -8.96
C GLU A 36 -3.29 6.61 -10.35
N PHE A 37 -2.39 5.64 -10.41
CA PHE A 37 -1.92 5.06 -11.68
C PHE A 37 -3.05 4.33 -12.42
N ILE A 38 -3.83 3.51 -11.71
CA ILE A 38 -4.98 2.79 -12.29
C ILE A 38 -6.01 3.77 -12.80
N GLU A 39 -6.36 4.81 -12.03
CA GLU A 39 -7.33 5.82 -12.45
C GLU A 39 -6.88 6.55 -13.72
N ARG A 40 -5.61 6.97 -13.78
CA ARG A 40 -5.05 7.63 -14.97
C ARG A 40 -4.98 6.72 -16.19
N SER A 41 -4.65 5.44 -16.00
CA SER A 41 -4.53 4.49 -17.10
C SER A 41 -5.89 4.07 -17.69
N THR A 42 -6.94 4.07 -16.87
CA THR A 42 -8.30 3.66 -17.27
C THR A 42 -9.21 4.84 -17.62
N GLY A 43 -8.89 6.05 -17.16
CA GLY A 43 -9.74 7.23 -17.26
C GLY A 43 -11.00 7.15 -16.38
N LYS A 44 -11.02 6.26 -15.40
CA LYS A 44 -12.15 6.02 -14.49
C LYS A 44 -11.68 6.11 -13.05
N GLU A 45 -12.51 6.63 -12.16
CA GLU A 45 -12.22 6.61 -10.73
C GLU A 45 -12.32 5.19 -10.17
N ILE A 46 -11.57 4.90 -9.10
CA ILE A 46 -11.61 3.59 -8.43
C ILE A 46 -13.04 3.18 -8.07
N LYS A 47 -13.86 4.13 -7.61
CA LYS A 47 -15.28 3.87 -7.27
C LYS A 47 -16.09 3.33 -8.45
N GLU A 48 -15.83 3.83 -9.65
CA GLU A 48 -16.52 3.42 -10.87
C GLU A 48 -16.07 2.04 -11.34
N LEU A 49 -14.80 1.71 -11.11
CA LEU A 49 -14.24 0.38 -11.38
C LEU A 49 -14.84 -0.67 -10.43
N PHE A 50 -14.94 -0.38 -9.14
CA PHE A 50 -15.61 -1.28 -8.18
C PHE A 50 -17.10 -1.43 -8.47
N ALA A 51 -17.78 -0.39 -8.96
CA ALA A 51 -19.18 -0.47 -9.38
C ALA A 51 -19.41 -1.42 -10.58
N GLN A 52 -18.37 -1.66 -11.39
CA GLN A 52 -18.39 -2.66 -12.46
C GLN A 52 -18.11 -4.10 -11.96
N GLY A 53 -17.74 -4.25 -10.68
CA GLY A 53 -17.42 -5.52 -10.03
C GLY A 53 -16.03 -5.50 -9.41
N GLU A 54 -15.88 -6.08 -8.21
CA GLU A 54 -14.58 -6.13 -7.53
C GLU A 54 -13.53 -6.89 -8.36
N GLU A 55 -13.88 -8.02 -8.98
CA GLU A 55 -12.95 -8.79 -9.81
C GLU A 55 -12.39 -7.96 -10.98
N VAL A 56 -13.19 -7.07 -11.58
CA VAL A 56 -12.73 -6.18 -12.66
C VAL A 56 -11.64 -5.24 -12.16
N PHE A 57 -11.82 -4.67 -10.97
CA PHE A 57 -10.79 -3.84 -10.35
C PHE A 57 -9.54 -4.67 -10.01
N ARG A 58 -9.72 -5.87 -9.44
CA ARG A 58 -8.61 -6.75 -9.06
C ARG A 58 -7.78 -7.18 -10.27
N ASP A 59 -8.40 -7.46 -11.41
CA ASP A 59 -7.68 -7.77 -12.66
C ASP A 59 -6.84 -6.59 -13.17
N LEU A 60 -7.35 -5.37 -13.02
CA LEU A 60 -6.61 -4.14 -13.36
C LEU A 60 -5.46 -3.89 -12.36
N GLU A 61 -5.69 -4.16 -11.07
CA GLU A 61 -4.67 -4.11 -10.02
C GLU A 61 -3.52 -5.09 -10.33
N SER A 62 -3.84 -6.34 -10.70
CA SER A 62 -2.85 -7.35 -11.08
C SER A 62 -2.03 -6.95 -12.31
N LYS A 63 -2.67 -6.47 -13.38
CA LYS A 63 -1.96 -5.95 -14.56
C LYS A 63 -1.06 -4.76 -14.23
N SER A 64 -1.50 -3.89 -13.32
CA SER A 64 -0.70 -2.76 -12.86
C SER A 64 0.51 -3.23 -12.05
N CYS A 65 0.37 -4.27 -11.22
CA CYS A 65 1.48 -4.88 -10.50
C CYS A 65 2.56 -5.41 -11.44
N GLU A 66 2.17 -6.11 -12.51
CA GLU A 66 3.10 -6.62 -13.53
C GLU A 66 3.95 -5.49 -14.12
N LEU A 67 3.31 -4.40 -14.56
CA LEU A 67 4.02 -3.26 -15.15
C LEU A 67 4.89 -2.53 -14.13
N LEU A 68 4.32 -2.18 -12.96
CA LEU A 68 4.97 -1.35 -11.96
C LEU A 68 6.16 -2.07 -11.30
N SER A 69 6.14 -3.40 -11.23
CA SER A 69 7.27 -4.20 -10.72
C SER A 69 8.53 -4.17 -11.60
N THR A 70 8.41 -3.68 -12.84
CA THR A 70 9.56 -3.50 -13.74
C THR A 70 10.36 -2.23 -13.44
N LEU A 71 9.75 -1.29 -12.70
CA LEU A 71 10.35 -0.01 -12.37
C LEU A 71 11.52 -0.17 -11.39
N LYS A 72 12.40 0.84 -11.37
CA LYS A 72 13.57 0.91 -10.49
C LYS A 72 13.66 2.27 -9.82
N ASN A 73 14.30 2.34 -8.65
CA ASN A 73 14.45 3.54 -7.83
C ASN A 73 13.12 4.25 -7.58
N VAL A 74 12.12 3.47 -7.15
CA VAL A 74 10.75 3.94 -6.92
C VAL A 74 10.22 3.45 -5.57
N VAL A 75 9.44 4.30 -4.90
CA VAL A 75 8.57 3.96 -3.78
C VAL A 75 7.15 3.90 -4.30
N ILE A 76 6.49 2.76 -4.15
CA ILE A 76 5.13 2.51 -4.63
C ILE A 76 4.19 2.39 -3.43
N SER A 77 3.17 3.24 -3.36
CA SER A 77 2.04 3.09 -2.46
C SER A 77 0.98 2.21 -3.13
N SER A 78 0.64 1.07 -2.53
CA SER A 78 -0.34 0.15 -3.09
C SER A 78 -1.76 0.43 -2.60
N GLY A 79 -2.75 -0.11 -3.32
CA GLY A 79 -4.09 -0.33 -2.79
C GLY A 79 -4.06 -1.29 -1.60
N GLY A 80 -5.06 -1.19 -0.71
CA GLY A 80 -5.14 -2.07 0.47
C GLY A 80 -5.44 -3.54 0.12
N GLY A 81 -5.90 -3.83 -1.09
CA GLY A 81 -6.21 -5.19 -1.53
C GLY A 81 -5.09 -5.91 -2.26
N ILE A 82 -3.94 -5.26 -2.52
CA ILE A 82 -2.86 -5.85 -3.32
C ILE A 82 -2.44 -7.25 -2.85
N VAL A 83 -2.50 -7.51 -1.53
CA VAL A 83 -2.08 -8.77 -0.90
C VAL A 83 -3.08 -9.92 -1.08
N THR A 84 -4.28 -9.68 -1.59
CA THR A 84 -5.31 -10.73 -1.71
C THR A 84 -5.05 -11.70 -2.86
N ARG A 85 -4.22 -11.31 -3.83
CA ARG A 85 -3.76 -12.18 -4.91
C ARG A 85 -2.25 -12.41 -4.81
N GLU A 86 -1.86 -13.66 -4.62
CA GLU A 86 -0.44 -14.05 -4.47
C GLU A 86 0.43 -13.65 -5.67
N GLU A 87 -0.14 -13.60 -6.89
CA GLU A 87 0.56 -13.16 -8.09
C GLU A 87 1.06 -11.71 -7.98
N ASN A 88 0.29 -10.83 -7.34
CA ASN A 88 0.64 -9.42 -7.16
C ASN A 88 1.92 -9.31 -6.32
N MET A 89 1.95 -10.00 -5.18
CA MET A 89 3.14 -10.02 -4.32
C MET A 89 4.30 -10.78 -4.97
N GLY A 90 4.00 -11.78 -5.80
CA GLY A 90 4.97 -12.48 -6.64
C GLY A 90 5.74 -11.57 -7.60
N ASN A 91 5.09 -10.53 -8.14
CA ASN A 91 5.74 -9.54 -9.01
C ASN A 91 6.76 -8.66 -8.26
N PHE A 92 6.53 -8.39 -6.98
CA PHE A 92 7.36 -7.48 -6.18
C PHE A 92 8.48 -8.16 -5.37
N LYS A 93 8.86 -9.40 -5.68
CA LYS A 93 9.97 -10.12 -4.99
C LYS A 93 11.30 -9.37 -4.96
N GLU A 94 11.58 -8.55 -5.98
CA GLU A 94 12.79 -7.73 -6.06
C GLU A 94 12.67 -6.36 -5.36
N PHE A 95 11.54 -6.06 -4.72
CA PHE A 95 11.32 -4.86 -3.92
C PHE A 95 11.54 -5.18 -2.44
N ILE A 96 11.72 -4.13 -1.64
CA ILE A 96 11.56 -4.21 -0.18
C ILE A 96 10.10 -3.90 0.11
N THR A 97 9.37 -4.85 0.68
CA THR A 97 7.96 -4.68 1.02
C THR A 97 7.84 -4.22 2.47
N VAL A 98 7.30 -3.02 2.66
CA VAL A 98 7.09 -2.40 3.98
C VAL A 98 5.61 -2.41 4.30
N PHE A 99 5.23 -3.10 5.36
CA PHE A 99 3.90 -3.04 5.92
C PHE A 99 3.78 -1.86 6.88
N ILE A 100 2.92 -0.92 6.52
CA ILE A 100 2.50 0.20 7.37
C ILE A 100 1.35 -0.29 8.26
N ASN A 101 1.69 -0.78 9.45
CA ASN A 101 0.73 -1.28 10.42
C ASN A 101 0.23 -0.13 11.29
N ARG A 102 -0.84 0.54 10.82
CA ARG A 102 -1.54 1.54 11.62
C ARG A 102 -2.63 0.87 12.46
N PRO A 103 -2.69 1.13 13.77
CA PRO A 103 -3.77 0.65 14.62
C PRO A 103 -5.16 0.99 14.06
N LEU A 104 -6.07 0.02 14.12
CA LEU A 104 -7.38 0.11 13.48
C LEU A 104 -8.24 1.25 14.05
N ASP A 105 -8.15 1.50 15.35
CA ASP A 105 -8.75 2.62 16.07
C ASP A 105 -8.31 3.97 15.49
N LEU A 106 -7.00 4.17 15.27
CA LEU A 106 -6.48 5.39 14.66
C LEU A 106 -6.89 5.53 13.19
N ILE A 107 -7.04 4.41 12.46
CA ILE A 107 -7.61 4.46 11.11
C ILE A 107 -9.07 4.92 11.18
N MET A 108 -9.85 4.40 12.12
CA MET A 108 -11.27 4.76 12.26
C MET A 108 -11.49 6.23 12.65
N GLU A 109 -10.57 6.84 13.40
CA GLU A 109 -10.62 8.26 13.77
C GLU A 109 -10.37 9.19 12.58
N ASP A 110 -9.51 8.78 11.64
CA ASP A 110 -9.11 9.57 10.47
C ASP A 110 -10.00 9.39 9.23
N ILE A 111 -10.93 8.43 9.26
CA ILE A 111 -11.84 8.20 8.14
C ILE A 111 -12.90 9.29 8.12
N ASP A 112 -12.68 10.26 7.23
CA ASP A 112 -13.73 11.16 6.78
C ASP A 112 -14.74 10.36 5.92
N THR A 113 -15.97 10.25 6.41
CA THR A 113 -17.03 9.42 5.85
C THR A 113 -17.53 9.87 4.47
N GLU A 114 -17.10 11.03 3.96
CA GLU A 114 -17.65 11.63 2.73
C GLU A 114 -16.95 11.21 1.42
N GLY A 115 -15.76 10.59 1.45
CA GLY A 115 -14.91 10.46 0.23
C GLY A 115 -14.55 9.05 -0.26
N ARG A 116 -14.85 7.96 0.46
CA ARG A 116 -14.33 6.61 0.12
C ARG A 116 -15.42 5.52 0.20
N PRO A 117 -15.98 5.06 -0.93
CA PRO A 117 -17.10 4.11 -0.96
C PRO A 117 -16.83 2.77 -0.27
N LEU A 118 -15.57 2.31 -0.19
CA LEU A 118 -15.20 1.07 0.52
C LEU A 118 -15.30 1.17 2.05
N LEU A 119 -15.41 2.39 2.59
CA LEU A 119 -15.55 2.68 4.03
C LEU A 119 -16.98 3.08 4.40
N TRP A 120 -17.90 3.10 3.41
CA TRP A 120 -19.30 3.49 3.58
C TRP A 120 -20.10 2.49 4.46
N ASP A 121 -19.71 1.21 4.48
CA ASP A 121 -20.40 0.18 5.29
C ASP A 121 -19.92 0.13 6.76
N GLY A 122 -19.24 1.17 7.23
CA GLY A 122 -18.96 1.39 8.64
C GLY A 122 -17.82 0.55 9.23
N LYS A 123 -17.64 0.73 10.54
CA LYS A 123 -16.54 0.16 11.36
C LYS A 123 -16.43 -1.36 11.24
N GLU A 124 -17.55 -2.05 11.04
CA GLU A 124 -17.59 -3.51 10.95
C GLU A 124 -16.91 -4.03 9.68
N ARG A 125 -17.19 -3.45 8.52
CA ARG A 125 -16.54 -3.84 7.26
C ARG A 125 -15.03 -3.63 7.32
N LEU A 126 -14.58 -2.50 7.85
CA LEU A 126 -13.14 -2.24 8.02
C LEU A 126 -12.48 -3.25 8.97
N THR A 127 -13.18 -3.62 10.05
CA THR A 127 -12.71 -4.64 11.00
C THR A 127 -12.59 -6.01 10.34
N ASN A 128 -13.58 -6.42 9.54
CA ASN A 128 -13.54 -7.67 8.80
C ASN A 128 -12.40 -7.68 7.77
N LEU A 129 -12.25 -6.60 6.99
CA LEU A 129 -11.14 -6.44 6.06
C LEU A 129 -9.77 -6.50 6.75
N TYR A 130 -9.65 -5.91 7.94
CA TYR A 130 -8.42 -6.01 8.73
C TYR A 130 -8.13 -7.46 9.11
N ARG A 131 -9.12 -8.18 9.65
CA ARG A 131 -8.99 -9.59 10.04
C ARG A 131 -8.58 -10.48 8.88
N ASP A 132 -9.17 -10.26 7.70
CA ASP A 132 -8.89 -11.07 6.51
C ASP A 132 -7.49 -10.81 5.93
N ARG A 133 -6.92 -9.62 6.17
CA ARG A 133 -5.70 -9.18 5.48
C ARG A 133 -4.47 -9.07 6.37
N ILE A 134 -4.63 -8.99 7.69
CA ILE A 134 -3.49 -8.76 8.61
C ILE A 134 -2.40 -9.82 8.47
N ASP A 135 -2.78 -11.09 8.38
CA ASP A 135 -1.83 -12.19 8.22
C ASP A 135 -1.18 -12.18 6.83
N LEU A 136 -1.91 -11.71 5.81
CA LEU A 136 -1.37 -11.54 4.45
C LEU A 136 -0.34 -10.40 4.40
N TYR A 137 -0.60 -9.27 5.08
CA TYR A 137 0.37 -8.18 5.16
C TYR A 137 1.65 -8.65 5.85
N LYS A 138 1.54 -9.33 6.99
CA LYS A 138 2.69 -9.87 7.72
C LYS A 138 3.46 -10.92 6.93
N LYS A 139 2.75 -11.82 6.24
CA LYS A 139 3.35 -12.86 5.40
C LYS A 139 4.21 -12.27 4.29
N HIS A 140 3.75 -11.18 3.65
CA HIS A 140 4.38 -10.62 2.46
C HIS A 140 5.32 -9.44 2.73
N SER A 141 5.42 -8.95 3.97
CA SER A 141 6.31 -7.86 4.33
C SER A 141 7.71 -8.32 4.68
N ASP A 142 8.72 -7.60 4.19
CA ASP A 142 10.10 -7.69 4.67
C ASP A 142 10.28 -6.87 5.97
N ILE A 143 9.54 -5.77 6.09
CA ILE A 143 9.58 -4.85 7.23
C ILE A 143 8.15 -4.56 7.68
N GLU A 144 7.88 -4.64 8.98
CA GLU A 144 6.67 -4.13 9.60
C GLU A 144 7.02 -2.88 10.42
N ILE A 145 6.28 -1.79 10.24
CA ILE A 145 6.36 -0.60 11.10
C ILE A 145 5.01 -0.27 11.72
N ILE A 146 5.00 0.07 13.00
CA ILE A 146 3.80 0.53 13.69
C ILE A 146 3.67 2.03 13.41
N ASN A 147 2.53 2.45 12.86
CA ASN A 147 2.28 3.84 12.50
C ASN A 147 1.25 4.49 13.44
N ASP A 148 1.59 4.61 14.71
CA ASP A 148 0.79 5.25 15.77
C ASP A 148 1.33 6.63 16.21
N GLY A 149 2.54 6.98 15.77
CA GLY A 149 3.17 8.27 16.01
C GLY A 149 3.11 9.23 14.82
N THR A 150 4.15 10.05 14.68
CA THR A 150 4.28 11.02 13.60
C THR A 150 4.83 10.38 12.32
N THR A 151 4.48 10.94 11.15
CA THR A 151 5.08 10.54 9.87
C THR A 151 6.61 10.56 9.92
N LYS A 152 7.22 11.50 10.65
CA LYS A 152 8.69 11.60 10.74
C LYS A 152 9.31 10.40 11.46
N GLU A 153 8.64 9.87 12.48
CA GLU A 153 9.10 8.69 13.21
C GLU A 153 9.01 7.46 12.32
N ALA A 154 7.86 7.23 11.68
CA ALA A 154 7.67 6.15 10.71
C ALA A 154 8.75 6.16 9.61
N ILE A 155 9.07 7.33 9.05
CA ILE A 155 10.12 7.46 8.03
C ILE A 155 11.50 7.08 8.57
N ARG A 156 11.85 7.52 9.79
CA ARG A 156 13.15 7.17 10.40
C ARG A 156 13.27 5.67 10.62
N GLU A 157 12.21 5.03 11.11
CA GLU A 157 12.18 3.59 11.33
C GLU A 157 12.33 2.81 10.02
N ILE A 158 11.58 3.19 8.98
CA ILE A 158 11.69 2.56 7.66
C ILE A 158 13.10 2.69 7.10
N VAL A 159 13.71 3.88 7.15
CA VAL A 159 15.06 4.11 6.62
C VAL A 159 16.11 3.30 7.39
N LYS A 160 15.95 3.21 8.72
CA LYS A 160 16.82 2.39 9.56
C LYS A 160 16.72 0.91 9.17
N ALA A 161 15.50 0.38 9.09
CA ALA A 161 15.26 -1.02 8.74
C ALA A 161 15.73 -1.37 7.31
N ILE A 162 15.53 -0.48 6.33
CA ILE A 162 16.04 -0.66 4.97
C ILE A 162 17.58 -0.71 4.95
N SER A 163 18.22 0.14 5.75
CA SER A 163 19.68 0.14 5.87
C SER A 163 20.17 -1.19 6.42
N GLU A 164 19.55 -1.71 7.47
CA GLU A 164 19.90 -3.00 8.09
C GLU A 164 19.73 -4.21 7.15
N LEU A 165 18.73 -4.20 6.25
CA LEU A 165 18.53 -5.24 5.23
C LEU A 165 19.52 -5.16 4.05
N SER A 166 20.20 -4.03 3.89
CA SER A 166 21.11 -3.79 2.77
C SER A 166 22.56 -4.20 3.05
N TYR A 167 22.84 -4.66 4.27
CA TYR A 167 24.12 -5.24 4.71
C TYR A 167 24.01 -6.77 4.79
#